data_AF-A0A660QGW1-F1
#
_entry.id   AF-A0A660QGW1-F1
#
_cell.length_a   1.000
_cell.length_b   1.000
_cell.length_c   1.000
_cell.angle_alpha   90.00
_cell.angle_beta   90.00
_cell.angle_gamma   90.00
#
_symmetry.space_group_name_H-M   'P 1'
#
loop_
_entity.id
_entity.type
_entity.pdbx_description
1 polymer ?
#
loop_
_entity_poly.entity_id
_entity_poly.type
_entity_poly.pdbx_seq_one_letter_code
_entity_poly.pdbx_strand_id
1 'polypeptide(L)'
;FELTNVPLWDFDRAIGELVVDLGTNNPASDRMYAFGMNGMPLLTRSVAVLSGYVDSVFDVAEEHGVPAYFHIDPVYGFGTDPIPAGDEPALQYWDHPDMCEWVNFPEAGQTSGQVPRSWVNWGQWIRLGSALPNYESPALQQFYINQLEDGILKPIKERILALQKEGKGYLFAGLNIGWETRFSDKSDWAGVAITNYFNTSEVMYEWEKAKTGYAALHTKGWDDASLTLEASARGISKDRLFYDLCAESVHGNMELLAKTARDYGFFKSQVFSHIVALESYYSDAWINNNVETPPVWTALNDYSTPGFTLDQNGAAKYDLDEMQSVFDAYGHEFKYGAVETYLIQYQTEAAYRIQLDEYFNNGTTLIAVLGAVDRLGVSPSAYTMNDDQAAAIRDWMD
;
A
#
# COMPACT_ATOMS: atom_id res chain seq x y z
N PHE A 1 -1.24 13.05 -11.76
CA PHE A 1 -1.32 11.69 -12.35
C PHE A 1 0.04 11.03 -12.15
N GLU A 2 0.12 9.73 -11.93
CA GLU A 2 1.37 9.07 -11.57
C GLU A 2 1.45 7.69 -12.21
N LEU A 3 2.66 7.32 -12.62
CA LEU A 3 2.97 6.08 -13.31
C LEU A 3 4.06 5.34 -12.53
N THR A 4 3.79 4.11 -12.12
CA THR A 4 4.66 3.36 -11.19
C THR A 4 5.29 2.11 -11.80
N ASN A 5 6.19 1.49 -11.01
CA ASN A 5 6.82 0.20 -11.22
C ASN A 5 7.95 0.21 -12.25
N VAL A 6 8.74 1.28 -12.28
CA VAL A 6 10.06 1.18 -12.87
C VAL A 6 10.96 0.42 -11.90
N PRO A 7 11.67 -0.62 -12.34
CA PRO A 7 12.72 -1.21 -11.52
C PRO A 7 13.78 -0.15 -11.16
N LEU A 8 14.21 -0.09 -9.90
CA LEU A 8 15.21 0.88 -9.39
C LEU A 8 16.46 1.03 -10.27
N TRP A 9 16.88 -0.05 -10.93
CA TRP A 9 18.07 -0.11 -11.77
C TRP A 9 17.87 0.42 -13.20
N ASP A 10 16.66 0.85 -13.55
CA ASP A 10 16.29 1.32 -14.90
C ASP A 10 15.47 2.62 -14.85
N PHE A 11 15.46 3.32 -13.70
CA PHE A 11 14.72 4.56 -13.50
C PHE A 11 15.03 5.60 -14.58
N ASP A 12 16.31 5.91 -14.77
CA ASP A 12 16.74 6.94 -15.71
C ASP A 12 16.19 6.72 -17.13
N ARG A 13 16.34 5.50 -17.68
CA ARG A 13 15.83 5.16 -19.01
C ARG A 13 14.32 5.26 -19.09
N ALA A 14 13.61 4.62 -18.17
CA ALA A 14 12.14 4.55 -18.24
C ALA A 14 11.51 5.94 -18.07
N ILE A 15 12.07 6.79 -17.20
CA ILE A 15 11.56 8.16 -17.04
C ILE A 15 11.91 9.00 -18.28
N GLY A 16 13.08 8.83 -18.87
CA GLY A 16 13.42 9.46 -20.15
C GLY A 16 12.45 9.07 -21.27
N GLU A 17 12.06 7.79 -21.36
CA GLU A 17 11.04 7.32 -22.31
C GLU A 17 9.66 7.89 -22.01
N LEU A 18 9.31 8.02 -20.73
CA LEU A 18 8.05 8.63 -20.32
C LEU A 18 7.95 10.10 -20.73
N VAL A 19 9.06 10.86 -20.65
CA VAL A 19 9.14 12.23 -21.15
C VAL A 19 8.96 12.30 -22.66
N VAL A 20 9.48 11.32 -23.41
CA VAL A 20 9.25 11.22 -24.87
C VAL A 20 7.77 10.97 -25.16
N ASP A 21 7.13 10.08 -24.40
CA ASP A 21 5.75 9.67 -24.64
C ASP A 21 4.74 10.72 -24.19
N LEU A 22 4.92 11.36 -23.03
CA LEU A 22 3.95 12.31 -22.46
C LEU A 22 4.33 13.77 -22.68
N GLY A 23 5.55 14.05 -23.10
CA GLY A 23 6.09 15.40 -23.18
C GLY A 23 6.63 15.89 -21.82
N THR A 24 7.16 17.11 -21.81
CA THR A 24 7.70 17.72 -20.58
C THR A 24 6.58 18.30 -19.73
N ASN A 25 6.62 18.06 -18.42
CA ASN A 25 5.72 18.72 -17.48
C ASN A 25 5.88 20.26 -17.55
N ASN A 26 4.77 20.97 -17.44
CA ASN A 26 4.76 22.43 -17.30
C ASN A 26 4.66 22.79 -15.80
N PRO A 27 5.71 23.34 -15.16
CA PRO A 27 5.69 23.68 -13.74
C PRO A 27 4.62 24.69 -13.31
N ALA A 28 4.02 25.41 -14.27
CA ALA A 28 2.93 26.35 -14.04
C ALA A 28 1.53 25.72 -14.20
N SER A 29 1.43 24.46 -14.63
CA SER A 29 0.17 23.72 -14.73
C SER A 29 -0.26 23.17 -13.38
N ASP A 30 -1.57 23.10 -13.16
CA ASP A 30 -2.17 22.39 -12.02
C ASP A 30 -2.21 20.86 -12.26
N ARG A 31 -1.81 20.41 -13.46
CA ARG A 31 -1.81 19.01 -13.88
C ARG A 31 -0.42 18.60 -14.35
N MET A 32 0.09 17.51 -13.77
CA MET A 32 1.37 16.90 -14.10
C MET A 32 1.26 15.38 -14.04
N TYR A 33 2.16 14.72 -14.76
CA TYR A 33 2.48 13.32 -14.48
C TYR A 33 3.69 13.22 -13.56
N ALA A 34 3.71 12.21 -12.71
CA ALA A 34 4.80 11.86 -11.80
C ALA A 34 5.24 10.42 -12.07
N PHE A 35 6.38 10.03 -11.49
CA PHE A 35 6.79 8.64 -11.44
C PHE A 35 6.91 8.11 -10.01
N GLY A 36 6.61 6.83 -9.85
CA GLY A 36 6.53 6.16 -8.56
C GLY A 36 7.71 5.24 -8.27
N MET A 37 8.32 5.39 -7.08
CA MET A 37 9.08 4.30 -6.47
C MET A 37 8.13 3.38 -5.71
N ASN A 38 7.98 2.17 -6.21
CA ASN A 38 7.10 1.17 -5.59
C ASN A 38 7.76 0.40 -4.46
N GLY A 39 6.97 0.12 -3.42
CA GLY A 39 7.27 -0.89 -2.42
C GLY A 39 8.52 -0.61 -1.61
N MET A 40 8.77 0.65 -1.20
CA MET A 40 9.87 1.00 -0.32
C MET A 40 9.73 0.19 0.98
N PRO A 41 10.61 -0.79 1.26
CA PRO A 41 10.31 -1.83 2.23
C PRO A 41 10.75 -1.38 3.63
N LEU A 42 9.85 -0.65 4.29
CA LEU A 42 10.11 0.13 5.49
C LEU A 42 10.69 -0.72 6.64
N LEU A 43 10.19 -1.95 6.80
CA LEU A 43 10.55 -2.83 7.91
C LEU A 43 11.73 -3.76 7.63
N THR A 44 12.13 -3.93 6.37
CA THR A 44 13.14 -4.94 5.98
C THR A 44 14.41 -4.32 5.42
N ARG A 45 14.53 -2.99 5.42
CA ARG A 45 15.74 -2.27 5.02
C ARG A 45 16.24 -1.32 6.09
N SER A 46 17.55 -1.16 6.15
CA SER A 46 18.19 -0.17 7.01
C SER A 46 17.80 1.25 6.60
N VAL A 47 17.85 2.17 7.57
CA VAL A 47 17.69 3.62 7.34
C VAL A 47 18.59 4.10 6.19
N ALA A 48 19.84 3.65 6.14
CA ALA A 48 20.79 4.07 5.11
C ALA A 48 20.35 3.65 3.69
N VAL A 49 19.81 2.44 3.54
CA VAL A 49 19.28 1.97 2.25
C VAL A 49 18.02 2.75 1.86
N LEU A 50 17.10 2.95 2.80
CA LEU A 50 15.89 3.73 2.55
C LEU A 50 16.21 5.17 2.13
N SER A 51 17.17 5.81 2.80
CA SER A 51 17.61 7.17 2.42
C SER A 51 18.29 7.20 1.05
N GLY A 52 19.12 6.20 0.74
CA GLY A 52 19.75 6.09 -0.59
C GLY A 52 18.73 5.92 -1.72
N TYR A 53 17.62 5.22 -1.46
CA TYR A 53 16.50 5.15 -2.39
C TYR A 53 15.84 6.50 -2.63
N VAL A 54 15.58 7.27 -1.56
CA VAL A 54 15.05 8.63 -1.67
C VAL A 54 15.95 9.51 -2.53
N ASP A 55 17.26 9.50 -2.27
CA ASP A 55 18.22 10.29 -3.03
C ASP A 55 18.24 9.90 -4.51
N SER A 56 18.29 8.59 -4.80
CA SER A 56 18.33 8.09 -6.18
C SER A 56 17.08 8.50 -6.98
N VAL A 57 15.91 8.47 -6.33
CA VAL A 57 14.65 8.89 -6.96
C VAL A 57 14.63 10.39 -7.20
N PHE A 58 15.08 11.22 -6.26
CA PHE A 58 15.13 12.66 -6.48
C PHE A 58 16.17 13.06 -7.54
N ASP A 59 17.30 12.36 -7.63
CA ASP A 59 18.30 12.60 -8.67
C ASP A 59 17.69 12.42 -10.07
N VAL A 60 16.90 11.35 -10.27
CA VAL A 60 16.17 11.11 -11.53
C VAL A 60 15.07 12.16 -11.75
N ALA A 61 14.34 12.54 -10.70
CA ALA A 61 13.30 13.57 -10.80
C ALA A 61 13.87 14.92 -11.24
N GLU A 62 15.05 15.29 -10.74
CA GLU A 62 15.74 16.51 -11.11
C GLU A 62 16.31 16.48 -12.52
N GLU A 63 16.86 15.34 -12.94
CA GLU A 63 17.41 15.14 -14.29
C GLU A 63 16.34 15.30 -15.38
N HIS A 64 15.17 14.68 -15.18
CA HIS A 64 14.11 14.65 -16.18
C HIS A 64 13.04 15.73 -15.99
N GLY A 65 13.05 16.43 -14.86
CA GLY A 65 12.01 17.41 -14.52
C GLY A 65 10.63 16.78 -14.27
N VAL A 66 10.60 15.52 -13.84
CA VAL A 66 9.37 14.76 -13.55
C VAL A 66 9.23 14.59 -12.04
N PRO A 67 8.10 14.93 -11.41
CA PRO A 67 7.89 14.73 -9.99
C PRO A 67 8.00 13.27 -9.53
N ALA A 68 8.55 13.08 -8.33
CA ALA A 68 8.65 11.80 -7.66
C ALA A 68 7.48 11.58 -6.68
N TYR A 69 6.95 10.36 -6.69
CA TYR A 69 5.97 9.85 -5.73
C TYR A 69 6.53 8.58 -5.05
N PHE A 70 6.38 8.47 -3.74
CA PHE A 70 7.02 7.40 -2.96
C PHE A 70 5.96 6.45 -2.39
N HIS A 71 5.99 5.18 -2.76
CA HIS A 71 5.13 4.17 -2.15
C HIS A 71 5.88 3.39 -1.08
N ILE A 72 5.41 3.53 0.16
CA ILE A 72 6.03 2.96 1.35
C ILE A 72 5.29 1.68 1.71
N ASP A 73 6.00 0.55 1.73
CA ASP A 73 5.49 -0.76 2.13
C ASP A 73 5.87 -1.06 3.59
N PRO A 74 4.94 -0.87 4.55
CA PRO A 74 5.12 -1.23 5.94
C PRO A 74 4.71 -2.68 6.24
N VAL A 75 4.30 -3.49 5.25
CA VAL A 75 3.63 -4.78 5.48
C VAL A 75 4.45 -5.96 5.01
N TYR A 76 4.87 -5.95 3.75
CA TYR A 76 5.28 -7.18 3.06
C TYR A 76 6.78 -7.30 2.83
N GLY A 77 7.47 -6.19 2.54
CA GLY A 77 8.87 -6.22 2.11
C GLY A 77 9.03 -6.86 0.74
N PHE A 78 8.16 -6.57 -0.22
CA PHE A 78 8.09 -7.28 -1.51
C PHE A 78 9.44 -7.42 -2.24
N GLY A 79 9.77 -8.62 -2.71
CA GLY A 79 10.95 -8.87 -3.55
C GLY A 79 12.29 -8.78 -2.81
N THR A 80 12.26 -8.68 -1.48
CA THR A 80 13.44 -8.38 -0.68
C THR A 80 14.09 -9.55 0.04
N ASP A 81 13.52 -10.77 -0.10
CA ASP A 81 14.00 -11.98 0.57
C ASP A 81 14.77 -12.91 -0.39
N PRO A 82 16.02 -13.32 -0.05
CA PRO A 82 16.76 -12.92 1.15
C PRO A 82 17.27 -11.48 1.07
N ILE A 83 17.23 -10.79 2.21
CA ILE A 83 17.78 -9.44 2.37
C ILE A 83 19.30 -9.50 2.11
N PRO A 84 19.86 -8.67 1.22
CA PRO A 84 21.31 -8.61 1.02
C PRO A 84 22.01 -8.29 2.34
N ALA A 85 23.11 -8.99 2.63
CA ALA A 85 23.85 -8.78 3.87
C ALA A 85 24.39 -7.34 3.96
N GLY A 86 24.06 -6.66 5.06
CA GLY A 86 24.37 -5.26 5.31
C GLY A 86 23.22 -4.29 4.95
N ASP A 87 22.18 -4.76 4.25
CA ASP A 87 21.00 -3.96 3.94
C ASP A 87 19.91 -4.09 5.01
N GLU A 88 20.00 -5.08 5.90
CA GLU A 88 19.05 -5.31 6.98
C GLU A 88 19.01 -4.15 8.01
N PRO A 89 17.84 -3.86 8.61
CA PRO A 89 17.76 -2.96 9.74
C PRO A 89 18.49 -3.56 10.96
N ALA A 90 18.98 -2.67 11.85
CA ALA A 90 19.63 -3.09 13.09
C ALA A 90 18.69 -3.88 14.02
N LEU A 91 17.40 -3.55 13.99
CA LEU A 91 16.33 -4.30 14.65
C LEU A 91 15.56 -5.09 13.59
N GLN A 92 15.65 -6.40 13.64
CA GLN A 92 14.97 -7.31 12.73
C GLN A 92 13.66 -7.76 13.37
N TYR A 93 12.55 -7.04 13.11
CA TYR A 93 11.29 -7.26 13.83
C TYR A 93 10.79 -8.72 13.78
N TRP A 94 11.13 -9.46 12.71
CA TRP A 94 10.78 -10.87 12.55
C TRP A 94 11.43 -11.81 13.56
N ASP A 95 12.48 -11.38 14.26
CA ASP A 95 13.11 -12.13 15.36
C ASP A 95 12.41 -11.87 16.72
N HIS A 96 11.38 -11.01 16.73
CA HIS A 96 10.65 -10.58 17.92
C HIS A 96 9.17 -10.99 17.80
N PRO A 97 8.75 -12.12 18.40
CA PRO A 97 7.37 -12.62 18.24
C PRO A 97 6.29 -11.63 18.67
N ASP A 98 6.56 -10.75 19.62
CA ASP A 98 5.64 -9.69 20.07
C ASP A 98 5.47 -8.55 19.05
N MET A 99 6.41 -8.40 18.12
CA MET A 99 6.33 -7.49 16.97
C MET A 99 5.72 -8.15 15.72
N CYS A 100 5.45 -9.46 15.77
CA CYS A 100 4.92 -10.24 14.66
C CYS A 100 3.47 -10.65 14.89
N GLU A 101 2.72 -10.77 13.81
CA GLU A 101 1.38 -11.35 13.84
C GLU A 101 1.39 -12.86 14.08
N TRP A 102 0.29 -13.35 14.65
CA TRP A 102 0.10 -14.76 14.99
C TRP A 102 -1.16 -15.33 14.34
N VAL A 103 -1.18 -16.65 14.19
CA VAL A 103 -2.38 -17.39 13.73
C VAL A 103 -3.25 -17.93 14.87
N ASN A 104 -2.86 -17.71 16.12
CA ASN A 104 -3.58 -18.16 17.30
C ASN A 104 -3.21 -17.35 18.55
N PHE A 105 -4.09 -17.34 19.56
CA PHE A 105 -3.74 -16.88 20.90
C PHE A 105 -2.73 -17.86 21.56
N PRO A 106 -1.85 -17.38 22.44
CA PRO A 106 -0.91 -18.24 23.17
C PRO A 106 -1.66 -19.22 24.09
N GLU A 107 -1.19 -20.47 24.12
CA GLU A 107 -1.66 -21.46 25.07
C GLU A 107 -1.04 -21.24 26.47
N ALA A 108 -1.54 -21.95 27.48
CA ALA A 108 -1.03 -21.86 28.85
C ALA A 108 0.49 -22.15 28.91
N GLY A 109 1.27 -21.16 29.35
CA GLY A 109 2.73 -21.26 29.43
C GLY A 109 3.48 -20.76 28.19
N GLN A 110 2.76 -20.36 27.14
CA GLN A 110 3.34 -19.66 25.98
C GLN A 110 3.26 -18.15 26.16
N THR A 111 4.24 -17.44 25.61
CA THR A 111 4.28 -15.96 25.58
C THR A 111 3.83 -15.37 24.25
N SER A 112 3.68 -16.21 23.22
CA SER A 112 3.25 -15.82 21.88
C SER A 112 2.51 -16.96 21.19
N GLY A 113 1.66 -16.62 20.23
CA GLY A 113 1.13 -17.58 19.26
C GLY A 113 2.19 -17.98 18.22
N GLN A 114 1.75 -18.71 17.19
CA GLN A 114 2.62 -19.13 16.10
C GLN A 114 2.70 -18.03 15.01
N VAL A 115 3.92 -17.63 14.66
CA VAL A 115 4.20 -16.57 13.67
C VAL A 115 4.20 -17.16 12.24
N PRO A 116 3.31 -16.74 11.33
CA PRO A 116 3.30 -17.20 9.95
C PRO A 116 4.26 -16.39 9.06
N ARG A 117 4.77 -17.00 7.99
CA ARG A 117 5.42 -16.24 6.91
C ARG A 117 4.40 -15.40 6.16
N SER A 118 4.87 -14.32 5.53
CA SER A 118 4.02 -13.44 4.73
C SER A 118 3.82 -14.00 3.32
N TRP A 119 2.57 -14.24 2.94
CA TRP A 119 2.19 -14.80 1.64
C TRP A 119 1.08 -13.96 0.99
N VAL A 120 1.19 -13.72 -0.31
CA VAL A 120 0.15 -13.04 -1.10
C VAL A 120 -0.14 -13.81 -2.39
N ASN A 121 -1.34 -13.61 -2.94
CA ASN A 121 -1.69 -14.07 -4.28
C ASN A 121 -2.05 -12.88 -5.17
N TRP A 122 -1.14 -12.53 -6.07
CA TRP A 122 -1.37 -11.49 -7.10
C TRP A 122 -1.44 -12.12 -8.49
N GLY A 123 -2.23 -13.20 -8.60
CA GLY A 123 -2.31 -14.08 -9.77
C GLY A 123 -1.39 -15.30 -9.66
N GLN A 124 -0.37 -15.21 -8.80
CA GLN A 124 0.50 -16.31 -8.39
C GLN A 124 0.80 -16.17 -6.89
N TRP A 125 1.02 -17.31 -6.23
CA TRP A 125 1.40 -17.35 -4.82
C TRP A 125 2.87 -16.98 -4.64
N ILE A 126 3.12 -15.96 -3.82
CA ILE A 126 4.47 -15.46 -3.55
C ILE A 126 4.63 -15.34 -2.04
N ARG A 127 5.79 -15.78 -1.53
CA ARG A 127 6.24 -15.46 -0.18
C ARG A 127 6.99 -14.13 -0.20
N LEU A 128 6.56 -13.16 0.61
CA LEU A 128 7.11 -11.81 0.57
C LEU A 128 8.11 -11.54 1.70
N GLY A 129 7.89 -12.10 2.87
CA GLY A 129 8.73 -11.85 4.03
C GLY A 129 8.63 -12.94 5.10
N SER A 130 9.49 -12.80 6.11
CA SER A 130 9.63 -13.78 7.19
C SER A 130 8.46 -13.76 8.20
N ALA A 131 7.78 -12.62 8.34
CA ALA A 131 6.63 -12.46 9.24
C ALA A 131 5.67 -11.39 8.68
N LEU A 132 4.48 -11.30 9.27
CA LEU A 132 3.60 -10.14 9.14
C LEU A 132 3.74 -9.28 10.41
N PRO A 133 3.62 -7.94 10.31
CA PRO A 133 3.73 -7.03 11.45
C PRO A 133 2.52 -7.08 12.39
N ASN A 134 2.74 -7.13 13.70
CA ASN A 134 1.71 -6.84 14.72
C ASN A 134 1.53 -5.33 14.88
N TYR A 135 0.52 -4.77 14.23
CA TYR A 135 0.25 -3.33 14.21
C TYR A 135 0.04 -2.68 15.59
N GLU A 136 -0.35 -3.45 16.60
CA GLU A 136 -0.62 -2.95 17.95
C GLU A 136 0.59 -3.05 18.87
N SER A 137 1.67 -3.72 18.44
CA SER A 137 2.90 -3.86 19.22
C SER A 137 3.55 -2.50 19.46
N PRO A 138 3.69 -2.03 20.71
CA PRO A 138 4.35 -0.74 20.98
C PRO A 138 5.80 -0.70 20.50
N ALA A 139 6.51 -1.84 20.56
CA ALA A 139 7.87 -1.96 20.06
C ALA A 139 7.91 -1.82 18.53
N LEU A 140 6.98 -2.44 17.82
CA LEU A 140 6.87 -2.29 16.37
C LEU A 140 6.46 -0.86 15.98
N GLN A 141 5.48 -0.26 16.65
CA GLN A 141 5.05 1.11 16.37
C GLN A 141 6.22 2.10 16.52
N GLN A 142 7.03 1.97 17.56
CA GLN A 142 8.23 2.79 17.71
C GLN A 142 9.26 2.53 16.60
N PHE A 143 9.43 1.27 16.20
CA PHE A 143 10.31 0.92 15.09
C PHE A 143 9.83 1.51 13.76
N TYR A 144 8.52 1.44 13.46
CA TYR A 144 7.91 2.09 12.30
C TYR A 144 8.21 3.57 12.26
N ILE A 145 7.93 4.29 13.36
CA ILE A 145 8.17 5.73 13.46
C ILE A 145 9.63 6.04 13.14
N ASN A 146 10.57 5.36 13.80
CA ASN A 146 11.99 5.62 13.61
C ASN A 146 12.45 5.36 12.17
N GLN A 147 12.04 4.22 11.59
CA GLN A 147 12.38 3.86 10.22
C GLN A 147 11.79 4.86 9.20
N LEU A 148 10.55 5.29 9.43
CA LEU A 148 9.85 6.21 8.56
C LEU A 148 10.46 7.61 8.64
N GLU A 149 10.69 8.12 9.85
CA GLU A 149 11.28 9.44 10.08
C GLU A 149 12.70 9.51 9.52
N ASP A 150 13.60 8.63 9.97
CA ASP A 150 15.02 8.72 9.64
C ASP A 150 15.31 8.24 8.21
N GLY A 151 14.65 7.17 7.78
CA GLY A 151 14.90 6.53 6.49
C GLY A 151 14.26 7.25 5.31
N ILE A 152 13.11 7.90 5.50
CA ILE A 152 12.26 8.38 4.40
C ILE A 152 11.87 9.85 4.56
N LEU A 153 11.17 10.21 5.64
CA LEU A 153 10.58 11.55 5.78
C LEU A 153 11.65 12.65 5.88
N LYS A 154 12.70 12.41 6.66
CA LYS A 154 13.83 13.32 6.79
C LYS A 154 14.54 13.60 5.46
N PRO A 155 15.08 12.59 4.74
CA PRO A 155 15.75 12.85 3.47
C PRO A 155 14.81 13.49 2.45
N ILE A 156 13.54 13.06 2.36
CA ILE A 156 12.56 13.72 1.47
C ILE A 156 12.42 15.20 1.83
N LYS A 157 12.23 15.53 3.11
CA LYS A 157 12.02 16.92 3.54
C LYS A 157 13.23 17.80 3.27
N GLU A 158 14.44 17.28 3.48
CA GLU A 158 15.70 17.97 3.17
C GLU A 158 15.81 18.27 1.67
N ARG A 159 15.50 17.30 0.79
CA ARG A 159 15.47 17.49 -0.67
C ARG A 159 14.41 18.51 -1.09
N ILE A 160 13.17 18.40 -0.59
CA ILE A 160 12.10 19.36 -0.90
C ILE A 160 12.51 20.79 -0.54
N LEU A 161 13.08 21.00 0.65
CA LEU A 161 13.50 22.34 1.09
C LEU A 161 14.64 22.92 0.23
N ALA A 162 15.53 22.07 -0.30
CA ALA A 162 16.55 22.51 -1.26
C ALA A 162 15.91 22.88 -2.60
N LEU A 163 15.08 21.99 -3.16
CA LEU A 163 14.38 22.18 -4.43
C LEU A 163 13.48 23.42 -4.43
N GLN A 164 12.80 23.70 -3.32
CA GLN A 164 11.97 24.89 -3.17
C GLN A 164 12.77 26.20 -3.33
N LYS A 165 14.03 26.24 -2.89
CA LYS A 165 14.90 27.42 -3.07
C LYS A 165 15.27 27.65 -4.53
N GLU A 166 15.18 26.61 -5.36
CA GLU A 166 15.41 26.65 -6.80
C GLU A 166 14.13 26.82 -7.63
N GLY A 167 12.96 26.92 -6.97
CA GLY A 167 11.66 26.93 -7.67
C GLY A 167 11.25 25.56 -8.21
N LYS A 168 11.91 24.48 -7.79
CA LYS A 168 11.65 23.09 -8.21
C LYS A 168 10.87 22.26 -7.18
N GLY A 169 10.20 22.92 -6.23
CA GLY A 169 9.43 22.22 -5.19
C GLY A 169 8.30 21.34 -5.73
N TYR A 170 7.89 21.54 -6.99
CA TYR A 170 6.91 20.71 -7.69
C TYR A 170 7.40 19.28 -7.99
N LEU A 171 8.72 19.01 -7.89
CA LEU A 171 9.29 17.68 -8.13
C LEU A 171 8.97 16.65 -7.03
N PHE A 172 8.16 17.01 -6.04
CA PHE A 172 7.62 16.08 -5.06
C PHE A 172 6.10 16.00 -5.21
N ALA A 173 5.61 14.84 -5.64
CA ALA A 173 4.19 14.59 -5.86
C ALA A 173 3.48 14.09 -4.59
N GLY A 174 4.18 13.41 -3.68
CA GLY A 174 3.59 12.89 -2.45
C GLY A 174 4.18 11.56 -2.00
N LEU A 175 3.54 10.97 -1.00
CA LEU A 175 3.86 9.67 -0.44
C LEU A 175 2.59 8.84 -0.21
N ASN A 176 2.64 7.59 -0.62
CA ASN A 176 1.68 6.56 -0.26
C ASN A 176 2.21 5.79 0.96
N ILE A 177 1.42 5.71 2.03
CA ILE A 177 1.73 4.97 3.26
C ILE A 177 0.84 3.75 3.36
N GLY A 178 1.47 2.60 3.47
CA GLY A 178 0.78 1.33 3.33
C GLY A 178 0.98 0.77 1.93
N TRP A 179 0.74 -0.53 1.84
CA TRP A 179 0.68 -1.24 0.58
C TRP A 179 -0.42 -2.28 0.75
N GLU A 180 -1.63 -1.99 0.23
CA GLU A 180 -2.81 -2.84 0.46
C GLU A 180 -2.91 -3.34 1.92
N THR A 181 -2.87 -2.40 2.87
CA THR A 181 -2.66 -2.71 4.30
C THR A 181 -3.79 -3.56 4.86
N ARG A 182 -3.48 -4.76 5.36
CA ARG A 182 -4.45 -5.73 5.86
C ARG A 182 -3.81 -6.75 6.79
N PHE A 183 -4.63 -7.63 7.37
CA PHE A 183 -4.18 -8.90 7.93
C PHE A 183 -4.31 -10.00 6.86
N SER A 184 -3.87 -11.22 7.18
CA SER A 184 -3.96 -12.35 6.25
C SER A 184 -5.00 -13.38 6.72
N ASP A 185 -5.74 -13.96 5.79
CA ASP A 185 -6.63 -15.10 6.00
C ASP A 185 -6.71 -15.90 4.70
N LYS A 186 -6.18 -17.12 4.73
CA LYS A 186 -6.14 -18.02 3.58
C LYS A 186 -6.87 -19.31 3.89
N SER A 187 -7.80 -19.26 4.84
CA SER A 187 -8.49 -20.44 5.36
C SER A 187 -9.33 -21.14 4.27
N ASP A 188 -9.76 -20.42 3.24
CA ASP A 188 -10.43 -21.01 2.06
C ASP A 188 -9.53 -21.94 1.24
N TRP A 189 -8.21 -21.82 1.41
CA TRP A 189 -7.22 -22.67 0.76
C TRP A 189 -6.79 -23.86 1.63
N ALA A 190 -7.50 -24.14 2.72
CA ALA A 190 -7.24 -25.29 3.58
C ALA A 190 -7.20 -26.60 2.75
N GLY A 191 -6.19 -27.43 2.98
CA GLY A 191 -5.96 -28.67 2.24
C GLY A 191 -5.41 -28.53 0.82
N VAL A 192 -5.31 -27.30 0.27
CA VAL A 192 -4.71 -27.05 -1.05
C VAL A 192 -3.20 -26.81 -0.93
N ALA A 193 -2.37 -27.56 -1.65
CA ALA A 193 -0.93 -27.30 -1.66
C ALA A 193 -0.63 -25.97 -2.37
N ILE A 194 0.02 -25.03 -1.66
CA ILE A 194 0.44 -23.73 -2.19
C ILE A 194 1.97 -23.69 -2.21
N THR A 195 2.55 -23.40 -3.38
CA THR A 195 4.01 -23.26 -3.57
C THR A 195 4.37 -21.83 -3.96
N ASN A 196 5.53 -21.37 -3.50
CA ASN A 196 6.09 -20.09 -3.91
C ASN A 196 6.44 -20.12 -5.40
N TYR A 197 5.98 -19.13 -6.16
CA TYR A 197 6.22 -19.00 -7.58
C TYR A 197 7.73 -18.94 -7.92
N PHE A 198 8.51 -18.18 -7.17
CA PHE A 198 9.95 -18.02 -7.42
C PHE A 198 10.79 -19.19 -6.91
N ASN A 199 10.25 -19.98 -5.98
CA ASN A 199 10.93 -21.14 -5.41
C ASN A 199 9.93 -22.26 -5.09
N THR A 200 9.69 -23.15 -6.04
CA THR A 200 8.69 -24.23 -5.91
C THR A 200 9.01 -25.27 -4.84
N SER A 201 10.23 -25.29 -4.31
CA SER A 201 10.58 -26.13 -3.14
C SER A 201 10.01 -25.58 -1.83
N GLU A 202 9.64 -24.30 -1.82
CA GLU A 202 9.02 -23.66 -0.68
C GLU A 202 7.50 -23.80 -0.75
N VAL A 203 6.96 -24.51 0.25
CA VAL A 203 5.54 -24.78 0.40
C VAL A 203 5.01 -24.01 1.60
N MET A 204 3.85 -23.39 1.45
CA MET A 204 3.10 -22.80 2.56
C MET A 204 2.63 -23.91 3.50
N TYR A 205 2.91 -23.78 4.80
CA TYR A 205 2.44 -24.75 5.78
C TYR A 205 0.94 -24.61 5.99
N GLU A 206 0.28 -25.71 6.33
CA GLU A 206 -1.19 -25.71 6.50
C GLU A 206 -1.66 -24.73 7.57
N TRP A 207 -0.91 -24.61 8.67
CA TRP A 207 -1.24 -23.70 9.76
C TRP A 207 -1.03 -22.22 9.40
N GLU A 208 -0.20 -21.90 8.38
CA GLU A 208 0.00 -20.51 7.91
C GLU A 208 -1.22 -19.97 7.16
N LYS A 209 -2.16 -20.84 6.81
CA LYS A 209 -3.40 -20.44 6.11
C LYS A 209 -4.45 -19.87 7.06
N ALA A 210 -4.29 -20.09 8.35
CA ALA A 210 -5.21 -19.53 9.34
C ALA A 210 -5.14 -17.99 9.35
N LYS A 211 -6.25 -17.36 9.76
CA LYS A 211 -6.33 -15.90 9.88
C LYS A 211 -5.31 -15.35 10.88
N THR A 212 -4.76 -14.18 10.59
CA THR A 212 -3.93 -13.39 11.51
C THR A 212 -4.74 -12.28 12.18
N GLY A 213 -4.12 -11.52 13.08
CA GLY A 213 -4.76 -10.52 13.94
C GLY A 213 -4.77 -10.92 15.42
N TYR A 214 -4.36 -12.16 15.73
CA TYR A 214 -4.33 -12.64 17.12
C TYR A 214 -3.29 -11.91 17.97
N ALA A 215 -2.15 -11.51 17.41
CA ALA A 215 -1.13 -10.77 18.16
C ALA A 215 -1.60 -9.35 18.48
N ALA A 216 -2.18 -8.66 17.49
CA ALA A 216 -2.80 -7.35 17.67
C ALA A 216 -3.88 -7.36 18.75
N LEU A 217 -4.83 -8.29 18.64
CA LEU A 217 -5.91 -8.44 19.61
C LEU A 217 -5.36 -8.79 21.01
N HIS A 218 -4.39 -9.71 21.10
CA HIS A 218 -3.75 -10.05 22.37
C HIS A 218 -3.08 -8.84 23.03
N THR A 219 -2.39 -8.02 22.23
CA THR A 219 -1.73 -6.79 22.68
C THR A 219 -2.75 -5.78 23.24
N LYS A 220 -3.93 -5.70 22.62
CA LYS A 220 -5.08 -4.92 23.10
C LYS A 220 -5.79 -5.55 24.31
N GLY A 221 -5.33 -6.70 24.81
CA GLY A 221 -5.87 -7.39 25.99
C GLY A 221 -7.01 -8.37 25.69
N TRP A 222 -7.24 -8.72 24.43
CA TRP A 222 -8.21 -9.73 24.05
C TRP A 222 -7.64 -11.15 24.13
N ASP A 223 -8.54 -12.09 24.39
CA ASP A 223 -8.33 -13.52 24.30
C ASP A 223 -9.59 -14.21 23.77
N ASP A 224 -9.54 -15.53 23.59
CA ASP A 224 -10.68 -16.28 23.05
C ASP A 224 -11.94 -16.16 23.93
N ALA A 225 -11.77 -16.14 25.25
CA ALA A 225 -12.87 -16.11 26.21
C ALA A 225 -13.58 -14.75 26.23
N SER A 226 -12.82 -13.66 26.27
CA SER A 226 -13.31 -12.28 26.23
C SER A 226 -13.96 -11.96 24.89
N LEU A 227 -13.39 -12.40 23.76
CA LEU A 227 -14.04 -12.27 22.45
C LEU A 227 -15.38 -13.00 22.40
N THR A 228 -15.44 -14.23 22.92
CA THR A 228 -16.67 -15.02 22.94
C THR A 228 -17.74 -14.36 23.81
N LEU A 229 -17.36 -13.88 24.99
CA LEU A 229 -18.26 -13.19 25.90
C LEU A 229 -18.81 -11.90 25.29
N GLU A 230 -17.94 -11.07 24.73
CA GLU A 230 -18.32 -9.78 24.14
C GLU A 230 -19.18 -9.96 22.88
N ALA A 231 -18.82 -10.90 22.00
CA ALA A 231 -19.61 -11.21 20.82
C ALA A 231 -21.04 -11.66 21.20
N SER A 232 -21.15 -12.52 22.22
CA SER A 232 -22.45 -12.93 22.77
C SER A 232 -23.22 -11.77 23.38
N ALA A 233 -22.56 -10.84 24.07
CA ALA A 233 -23.20 -9.66 24.66
C ALA A 233 -23.73 -8.69 23.59
N ARG A 234 -23.01 -8.55 22.47
CA ARG A 234 -23.39 -7.73 21.31
C ARG A 234 -24.38 -8.42 20.37
N GLY A 235 -24.63 -9.72 20.54
CA GLY A 235 -25.51 -10.49 19.66
C GLY A 235 -24.94 -10.70 18.25
N ILE A 236 -23.61 -10.71 18.11
CA ILE A 236 -22.88 -10.95 16.85
C ILE A 236 -22.02 -12.21 16.94
N SER A 237 -21.51 -12.69 15.81
CA SER A 237 -20.57 -13.82 15.81
C SER A 237 -19.20 -13.40 16.34
N LYS A 238 -18.44 -14.35 16.89
CA LYS A 238 -17.05 -14.13 17.31
C LYS A 238 -16.18 -13.68 16.13
N ASP A 239 -16.36 -14.29 14.97
CA ASP A 239 -15.64 -13.91 13.74
C ASP A 239 -15.93 -12.47 13.32
N ARG A 240 -17.18 -12.01 13.45
CA ARG A 240 -17.51 -10.61 13.13
C ARG A 240 -16.82 -9.64 14.09
N LEU A 241 -16.86 -9.93 15.39
CA LEU A 241 -16.15 -9.11 16.38
C LEU A 241 -14.63 -9.11 16.12
N PHE A 242 -14.05 -10.26 15.79
CA PHE A 242 -12.64 -10.38 15.43
C PHE A 242 -12.29 -9.51 14.22
N TYR A 243 -13.10 -9.58 13.16
CA TYR A 243 -12.96 -8.74 11.96
C TYR A 243 -13.03 -7.24 12.30
N ASP A 244 -14.03 -6.81 13.07
CA ASP A 244 -14.19 -5.40 13.45
C ASP A 244 -12.96 -4.89 14.24
N LEU A 245 -12.45 -5.67 15.19
CA LEU A 245 -11.26 -5.32 15.97
C LEU A 245 -9.97 -5.33 15.13
N CYS A 246 -9.88 -6.19 14.12
CA CYS A 246 -8.79 -6.18 13.16
C CYS A 246 -8.85 -4.93 12.27
N ALA A 247 -10.04 -4.55 11.80
CA ALA A 247 -10.25 -3.33 11.03
C ALA A 247 -9.82 -2.08 11.82
N GLU A 248 -10.12 -2.01 13.12
CA GLU A 248 -9.60 -0.96 14.02
C GLU A 248 -8.06 -0.93 14.05
N SER A 249 -7.41 -2.09 14.06
CA SER A 249 -5.95 -2.17 14.12
C SER A 249 -5.30 -1.73 12.79
N VAL A 250 -5.93 -2.07 11.66
CA VAL A 250 -5.53 -1.60 10.33
C VAL A 250 -5.69 -0.07 10.22
N HIS A 251 -6.81 0.47 10.68
CA HIS A 251 -7.05 1.91 10.75
C HIS A 251 -6.01 2.62 11.62
N GLY A 252 -5.77 2.12 12.85
CA GLY A 252 -4.79 2.69 13.77
C GLY A 252 -3.37 2.71 13.20
N ASN A 253 -2.96 1.66 12.47
CA ASN A 253 -1.67 1.63 11.79
C ASN A 253 -1.56 2.70 10.70
N MET A 254 -2.57 2.84 9.85
CA MET A 254 -2.56 3.88 8.81
C MET A 254 -2.58 5.27 9.40
N GLU A 255 -3.37 5.49 10.47
CA GLU A 255 -3.39 6.76 11.20
C GLU A 255 -2.02 7.08 11.80
N LEU A 256 -1.35 6.10 12.43
CA LEU A 256 -0.01 6.25 13.00
C LEU A 256 1.00 6.72 11.95
N LEU A 257 1.09 6.03 10.81
CA LEU A 257 2.02 6.37 9.74
C LEU A 257 1.69 7.75 9.13
N ALA A 258 0.40 8.03 8.91
CA ALA A 258 -0.07 9.30 8.36
C ALA A 258 0.27 10.47 9.30
N LYS A 259 -0.04 10.28 10.59
CA LYS A 259 0.24 11.26 11.63
C LYS A 259 1.73 11.52 11.76
N THR A 260 2.56 10.48 11.69
CA THR A 260 4.03 10.63 11.72
C THR A 260 4.51 11.53 10.57
N ALA A 261 4.04 11.29 9.34
CA ALA A 261 4.35 12.17 8.20
C ALA A 261 3.83 13.61 8.40
N ARG A 262 2.61 13.79 8.94
CA ARG A 262 2.04 15.12 9.20
C ARG A 262 2.80 15.89 10.26
N ASP A 263 3.15 15.24 11.37
CA ASP A 263 3.93 15.83 12.46
C ASP A 263 5.34 16.22 11.98
N TYR A 264 5.93 15.45 11.05
CA TYR A 264 7.19 15.77 10.40
C TYR A 264 7.10 16.97 9.43
N GLY A 265 5.88 17.38 9.06
CA GLY A 265 5.61 18.60 8.30
C GLY A 265 5.24 18.39 6.82
N PHE A 266 4.73 17.22 6.45
CA PHE A 266 4.07 17.01 5.16
C PHE A 266 2.61 17.49 5.20
N PHE A 267 2.01 17.86 4.07
CA PHE A 267 0.60 18.24 4.00
C PHE A 267 -0.31 17.01 3.88
N LYS A 268 -1.55 17.10 4.39
CA LYS A 268 -2.56 16.02 4.24
C LYS A 268 -2.73 15.60 2.78
N SER A 269 -2.76 16.58 1.87
CA SER A 269 -2.89 16.36 0.43
C SER A 269 -1.66 15.73 -0.24
N GLN A 270 -0.58 15.50 0.50
CA GLN A 270 0.65 14.86 0.01
C GLN A 270 0.82 13.45 0.57
N VAL A 271 -0.03 13.03 1.51
CA VAL A 271 0.04 11.74 2.19
C VAL A 271 -1.21 10.96 1.83
N PHE A 272 -1.05 9.77 1.27
CA PHE A 272 -2.15 8.89 0.91
C PHE A 272 -2.05 7.59 1.68
N SER A 273 -3.16 7.09 2.24
CA SER A 273 -3.20 5.73 2.80
C SER A 273 -3.46 4.70 1.71
N HIS A 274 -3.31 3.40 1.99
CA HIS A 274 -3.53 2.37 0.97
C HIS A 274 -4.20 1.10 1.51
N ILE A 275 -5.43 0.86 1.05
CA ILE A 275 -6.14 -0.42 1.13
C ILE A 275 -6.78 -0.78 -0.22
N VAL A 276 -7.34 -1.98 -0.35
CA VAL A 276 -8.19 -2.35 -1.50
C VAL A 276 -9.65 -2.13 -1.13
N ALA A 277 -10.41 -1.35 -1.92
CA ALA A 277 -11.78 -0.95 -1.60
C ALA A 277 -12.86 -2.03 -1.87
N LEU A 278 -12.53 -3.32 -1.67
CA LEU A 278 -13.39 -4.44 -2.08
C LEU A 278 -14.74 -4.51 -1.35
N GLU A 279 -14.79 -4.08 -0.09
CA GLU A 279 -16.03 -4.05 0.70
C GLU A 279 -17.08 -3.12 0.07
N SER A 280 -16.67 -2.10 -0.70
CA SER A 280 -17.62 -1.20 -1.37
C SER A 280 -18.47 -1.91 -2.43
N TYR A 281 -17.94 -2.96 -3.05
CA TYR A 281 -18.61 -3.64 -4.17
C TYR A 281 -19.31 -4.94 -3.75
N TYR A 282 -18.70 -5.69 -2.84
CA TYR A 282 -19.17 -7.01 -2.45
C TYR A 282 -19.87 -6.97 -1.09
N SER A 283 -21.07 -7.55 -1.01
CA SER A 283 -21.86 -7.64 0.23
C SER A 283 -21.93 -9.05 0.80
N ASP A 284 -21.15 -9.98 0.26
CA ASP A 284 -21.13 -11.38 0.61
C ASP A 284 -20.59 -11.57 2.04
N ALA A 285 -21.28 -12.40 2.83
CA ALA A 285 -20.90 -12.67 4.22
C ALA A 285 -19.46 -13.20 4.40
N TRP A 286 -18.88 -13.75 3.34
CA TRP A 286 -17.48 -14.15 3.27
C TRP A 286 -16.53 -12.94 3.33
N ILE A 287 -16.72 -11.94 2.47
CA ILE A 287 -15.90 -10.72 2.43
C ILE A 287 -16.05 -9.93 3.72
N ASN A 288 -17.27 -9.85 4.25
CA ASN A 288 -17.58 -9.07 5.45
C ASN A 288 -16.97 -9.61 6.76
N ASN A 289 -16.28 -10.75 6.72
CA ASN A 289 -15.54 -11.31 7.87
C ASN A 289 -14.10 -11.72 7.51
N ASN A 290 -13.65 -11.46 6.28
CA ASN A 290 -12.30 -11.79 5.83
C ASN A 290 -11.37 -10.61 6.16
N VAL A 291 -10.37 -10.87 7.01
CA VAL A 291 -9.42 -9.82 7.43
C VAL A 291 -8.43 -9.41 6.32
N GLU A 292 -8.46 -10.06 5.15
CA GLU A 292 -7.75 -9.62 3.93
C GLU A 292 -8.47 -8.49 3.19
N THR A 293 -9.74 -8.22 3.51
CA THR A 293 -10.56 -7.18 2.90
C THR A 293 -10.99 -6.16 3.96
N PRO A 294 -10.09 -5.27 4.41
CA PRO A 294 -10.44 -4.27 5.41
C PRO A 294 -11.52 -3.32 4.87
N PRO A 295 -12.41 -2.82 5.75
CA PRO A 295 -13.43 -1.85 5.36
C PRO A 295 -12.88 -0.56 4.76
N VAL A 296 -13.67 0.09 3.89
CA VAL A 296 -13.30 1.40 3.29
C VAL A 296 -12.96 2.43 4.36
N TRP A 297 -13.71 2.42 5.48
CA TRP A 297 -13.52 3.39 6.56
C TRP A 297 -12.14 3.33 7.21
N THR A 298 -11.45 2.18 7.12
CA THR A 298 -10.13 2.03 7.76
C THR A 298 -9.13 3.04 7.21
N ALA A 299 -9.22 3.38 5.92
CA ALA A 299 -8.38 4.40 5.27
C ALA A 299 -8.72 5.85 5.64
N LEU A 300 -9.87 6.10 6.29
CA LEU A 300 -10.34 7.45 6.60
C LEU A 300 -9.69 7.95 7.89
N ASN A 301 -8.87 9.00 7.81
CA ASN A 301 -8.29 9.66 8.97
C ASN A 301 -8.04 11.16 8.71
N ASP A 302 -7.64 11.88 9.74
CA ASP A 302 -7.42 13.33 9.67
C ASP A 302 -6.07 13.74 9.07
N TYR A 303 -5.16 12.80 8.92
CA TYR A 303 -3.75 13.03 8.61
C TYR A 303 -3.39 12.75 7.15
N SER A 304 -4.15 11.92 6.44
CA SER A 304 -3.93 11.60 5.02
C SER A 304 -5.18 11.77 4.16
N THR A 305 -4.99 11.89 2.85
CA THR A 305 -6.05 11.57 1.89
C THR A 305 -6.25 10.04 1.86
N PRO A 306 -7.47 9.51 1.96
CA PRO A 306 -7.70 8.08 1.81
C PRO A 306 -7.31 7.59 0.42
N GLY A 307 -6.52 6.54 0.31
CA GLY A 307 -6.13 5.96 -0.98
C GLY A 307 -6.55 4.50 -1.13
N PHE A 308 -6.91 4.14 -2.36
CA PHE A 308 -7.48 2.84 -2.69
C PHE A 308 -6.84 2.23 -3.95
N THR A 309 -6.64 0.90 -3.94
CA THR A 309 -6.53 0.11 -5.17
C THR A 309 -7.91 -0.02 -5.82
N LEU A 310 -8.02 0.38 -7.09
CA LEU A 310 -9.29 0.42 -7.84
C LEU A 310 -9.13 -0.17 -9.25
N ASP A 311 -9.87 -1.24 -9.54
CA ASP A 311 -9.98 -1.85 -10.87
C ASP A 311 -11.37 -2.48 -11.09
N GLN A 312 -12.21 -1.79 -11.88
CA GLN A 312 -13.59 -2.24 -12.14
C GLN A 312 -13.66 -3.56 -12.92
N ASN A 313 -12.60 -3.88 -13.67
CA ASN A 313 -12.53 -5.06 -14.53
C ASN A 313 -11.59 -6.15 -14.00
N GLY A 314 -10.98 -5.93 -12.84
CA GLY A 314 -10.05 -6.87 -12.21
C GLY A 314 -10.53 -7.41 -10.87
N ALA A 315 -9.56 -7.70 -10.00
CA ALA A 315 -9.76 -8.28 -8.68
C ALA A 315 -9.96 -7.23 -7.57
N ALA A 316 -9.90 -5.94 -7.89
CA ALA A 316 -10.06 -4.81 -6.97
C ALA A 316 -11.29 -3.97 -7.34
N LYS A 317 -12.44 -4.62 -7.54
CA LYS A 317 -13.70 -3.95 -7.89
C LYS A 317 -14.17 -3.02 -6.79
N TYR A 318 -14.85 -1.95 -7.19
CA TYR A 318 -15.33 -0.92 -6.28
C TYR A 318 -16.71 -0.40 -6.69
N ASP A 319 -17.36 0.28 -5.76
CA ASP A 319 -18.57 1.08 -5.98
C ASP A 319 -18.37 2.46 -5.34
N LEU A 320 -18.34 3.52 -6.17
CA LEU A 320 -18.10 4.88 -5.70
C LEU A 320 -19.25 5.43 -4.86
N ASP A 321 -20.50 5.03 -5.11
CA ASP A 321 -21.66 5.49 -4.35
C ASP A 321 -21.64 4.88 -2.94
N GLU A 322 -21.24 3.60 -2.82
CA GLU A 322 -21.05 2.95 -1.53
C GLU A 322 -19.86 3.55 -0.77
N MET A 323 -18.73 3.77 -1.46
CA MET A 323 -17.59 4.47 -0.86
C MET A 323 -18.01 5.85 -0.34
N GLN A 324 -18.75 6.63 -1.12
CA GLN A 324 -19.23 7.95 -0.69
C GLN A 324 -20.13 7.84 0.55
N SER A 325 -21.01 6.85 0.60
CA SER A 325 -21.87 6.59 1.76
C SER A 325 -21.07 6.29 3.02
N VAL A 326 -19.96 5.55 2.90
CA VAL A 326 -19.03 5.31 4.01
C VAL A 326 -18.34 6.60 4.44
N PHE A 327 -17.85 7.42 3.51
CA PHE A 327 -17.24 8.71 3.84
C PHE A 327 -18.20 9.62 4.61
N ASP A 328 -19.45 9.75 4.13
CA ASP A 328 -20.49 10.54 4.77
C ASP A 328 -20.82 10.02 6.19
N ALA A 329 -20.91 8.69 6.36
CA ALA A 329 -21.19 8.06 7.65
C ALA A 329 -20.08 8.33 8.70
N TYR A 330 -18.84 8.48 8.25
CA TYR A 330 -17.69 8.81 9.10
C TYR A 330 -17.36 10.31 9.13
N GLY A 331 -18.14 11.16 8.44
CA GLY A 331 -17.99 12.61 8.46
C GLY A 331 -16.79 13.14 7.66
N HIS A 332 -16.35 12.41 6.64
CA HIS A 332 -15.26 12.80 5.74
C HIS A 332 -15.80 13.35 4.42
N GLU A 333 -15.15 14.39 3.89
CA GLU A 333 -15.39 14.83 2.51
C GLU A 333 -14.97 13.71 1.53
N PHE A 334 -15.80 13.41 0.54
CA PHE A 334 -15.50 12.42 -0.50
C PHE A 334 -14.36 12.90 -1.43
N LYS A 335 -13.14 12.73 -0.93
CA LYS A 335 -11.88 12.99 -1.62
C LYS A 335 -10.94 11.83 -1.37
N TYR A 336 -10.40 11.27 -2.44
CA TYR A 336 -9.53 10.09 -2.35
C TYR A 336 -8.40 10.13 -3.39
N GLY A 337 -7.49 9.16 -3.27
CA GLY A 337 -6.54 8.80 -4.32
C GLY A 337 -6.86 7.42 -4.87
N ALA A 338 -6.87 7.26 -6.19
CA ALA A 338 -6.74 5.95 -6.81
C ALA A 338 -5.24 5.59 -6.80
N VAL A 339 -4.73 5.20 -5.62
CA VAL A 339 -3.28 5.02 -5.38
C VAL A 339 -2.72 3.74 -6.00
N GLU A 340 -3.58 2.92 -6.59
CA GLU A 340 -3.21 1.84 -7.48
C GLU A 340 -4.36 1.56 -8.46
N THR A 341 -4.09 1.62 -9.76
CA THR A 341 -5.01 1.19 -10.83
C THR A 341 -4.21 0.61 -11.99
N TYR A 342 -4.88 0.17 -13.06
CA TYR A 342 -4.25 -0.61 -14.13
C TYR A 342 -4.69 -0.14 -15.52
N LEU A 343 -3.73 -0.04 -16.45
CA LEU A 343 -4.04 0.28 -17.85
C LEU A 343 -4.56 -0.91 -18.66
N ILE A 344 -4.30 -2.14 -18.22
CA ILE A 344 -4.53 -3.35 -19.04
C ILE A 344 -5.99 -3.48 -19.51
N GLN A 345 -6.94 -2.93 -18.75
CA GLN A 345 -8.36 -3.02 -19.04
C GLN A 345 -8.88 -1.91 -19.98
N TYR A 346 -8.07 -0.90 -20.28
CA TYR A 346 -8.48 0.34 -20.96
C TYR A 346 -7.60 0.62 -22.18
N GLN A 347 -7.68 -0.23 -23.19
CA GLN A 347 -6.72 -0.26 -24.31
C GLN A 347 -6.91 0.86 -25.36
N THR A 348 -8.00 1.64 -25.31
CA THR A 348 -8.27 2.73 -26.26
C THR A 348 -8.34 4.07 -25.56
N GLU A 349 -8.07 5.15 -26.30
CA GLU A 349 -8.07 6.52 -25.76
C GLU A 349 -9.43 6.85 -25.14
N ALA A 350 -10.52 6.55 -25.84
CA ALA A 350 -11.88 6.78 -25.35
C ALA A 350 -12.20 5.98 -24.08
N ALA A 351 -11.79 4.70 -24.01
CA ALA A 351 -12.03 3.89 -22.82
C ALA A 351 -11.26 4.42 -21.62
N TYR A 352 -10.01 4.84 -21.81
CA TYR A 352 -9.20 5.36 -20.72
C TYR A 352 -9.65 6.74 -20.26
N ARG A 353 -10.08 7.62 -21.18
CA ARG A 353 -10.69 8.90 -20.82
C ARG A 353 -11.92 8.74 -19.93
N ILE A 354 -12.78 7.77 -20.23
CA ILE A 354 -13.96 7.50 -19.38
C ILE A 354 -13.54 7.14 -17.95
N GLN A 355 -12.46 6.36 -17.79
CA GLN A 355 -11.94 6.03 -16.46
C GLN A 355 -11.33 7.26 -15.76
N LEU A 356 -10.52 8.07 -16.47
CA LEU A 356 -9.96 9.30 -15.92
C LEU A 356 -11.06 10.27 -15.48
N ASP A 357 -12.10 10.43 -16.31
CA ASP A 357 -13.27 11.26 -16.01
C ASP A 357 -14.06 10.72 -14.82
N GLU A 358 -14.24 9.40 -14.70
CA GLU A 358 -14.86 8.80 -13.53
C GLU A 358 -14.11 9.18 -12.25
N TYR A 359 -12.78 9.04 -12.22
CA TYR A 359 -12.00 9.36 -11.02
C TYR A 359 -12.00 10.86 -10.72
N PHE A 360 -11.61 11.71 -11.68
CA PHE A 360 -11.43 13.14 -11.42
C PHE A 360 -12.75 13.89 -11.19
N ASN A 361 -13.87 13.44 -11.77
CA ASN A 361 -15.17 14.05 -11.51
C ASN A 361 -15.77 13.62 -10.15
N ASN A 362 -15.20 12.59 -9.50
CA ASN A 362 -15.68 12.06 -8.22
C ASN A 362 -14.69 12.29 -7.06
N GLY A 363 -13.92 13.38 -7.09
CA GLY A 363 -13.11 13.80 -5.94
C GLY A 363 -11.71 13.17 -5.87
N THR A 364 -11.27 12.46 -6.91
CA THR A 364 -9.91 11.94 -6.99
C THR A 364 -8.90 13.07 -7.14
N THR A 365 -7.83 13.03 -6.33
CA THR A 365 -6.72 14.02 -6.37
C THR A 365 -5.42 13.45 -6.92
N LEU A 366 -5.31 12.12 -6.96
CA LEU A 366 -4.19 11.36 -7.49
C LEU A 366 -4.71 10.08 -8.14
N ILE A 367 -4.20 9.78 -9.34
CA ILE A 367 -4.32 8.46 -9.96
C ILE A 367 -2.89 7.96 -10.12
N ALA A 368 -2.60 6.83 -9.53
CA ALA A 368 -1.34 6.12 -9.60
C ALA A 368 -1.57 4.81 -10.33
N VAL A 369 -0.90 4.63 -11.48
CA VAL A 369 -1.12 3.48 -12.35
C VAL A 369 0.03 2.49 -12.18
N LEU A 370 -0.30 1.27 -11.76
CA LEU A 370 0.67 0.20 -11.58
C LEU A 370 1.20 -0.26 -12.92
N GLY A 371 2.52 -0.16 -13.13
CA GLY A 371 3.20 -0.80 -14.24
C GLY A 371 3.42 0.05 -15.49
N ALA A 372 2.86 1.24 -15.60
CA ALA A 372 2.76 1.94 -16.89
C ALA A 372 3.99 2.78 -17.27
N VAL A 373 5.19 2.17 -17.31
CA VAL A 373 6.45 2.92 -17.52
C VAL A 373 7.34 2.44 -18.66
N ASP A 374 6.88 1.47 -19.45
CA ASP A 374 7.64 1.04 -20.62
C ASP A 374 6.78 0.62 -21.82
N ARG A 375 7.32 0.82 -23.03
CA ARG A 375 6.92 0.14 -24.26
C ARG A 375 7.71 -1.16 -24.47
N LEU A 376 7.96 -1.95 -23.42
CA LEU A 376 8.65 -3.24 -23.57
C LEU A 376 7.71 -4.34 -24.09
N GLY A 377 7.47 -4.35 -25.40
CA GLY A 377 7.05 -5.56 -26.12
C GLY A 377 5.66 -5.54 -26.76
N VAL A 378 5.44 -6.55 -27.61
CA VAL A 378 4.38 -6.64 -28.63
C VAL A 378 3.01 -7.09 -28.09
N SER A 379 2.79 -7.05 -26.77
CA SER A 379 1.57 -7.58 -26.15
C SER A 379 1.09 -6.70 -25.00
N PRO A 380 -0.21 -6.38 -24.90
CA PRO A 380 -0.77 -5.64 -23.78
C PRO A 380 -0.45 -6.34 -22.45
N SER A 381 0.09 -5.61 -21.49
CA SER A 381 0.27 -6.05 -20.12
C SER A 381 -0.17 -4.96 -19.15
N ALA A 382 -0.34 -5.31 -17.87
CA ALA A 382 -0.49 -4.32 -16.81
C ALA A 382 0.72 -3.38 -16.72
N TYR A 383 1.84 -3.77 -17.31
CA TYR A 383 3.13 -3.11 -17.21
C TYR A 383 3.54 -2.30 -18.44
N THR A 384 2.59 -1.98 -19.33
CA THR A 384 2.89 -1.29 -20.59
C THR A 384 1.82 -0.28 -20.95
N MET A 385 2.23 0.95 -21.27
CA MET A 385 1.37 2.01 -21.79
C MET A 385 1.39 2.00 -23.33
N ASN A 386 0.23 2.13 -23.98
CA ASN A 386 0.11 2.24 -25.43
C ASN A 386 -0.11 3.69 -25.91
N ASP A 387 -0.05 3.93 -27.23
CA ASP A 387 -0.16 5.27 -27.82
C ASP A 387 -1.51 5.95 -27.51
N ASP A 388 -2.59 5.17 -27.48
CA ASP A 388 -3.96 5.62 -27.20
C ASP A 388 -4.10 6.08 -25.74
N GLN A 389 -3.51 5.33 -24.79
CA GLN A 389 -3.47 5.67 -23.38
C GLN A 389 -2.60 6.90 -23.12
N ALA A 390 -1.43 6.96 -23.76
CA ALA A 390 -0.56 8.13 -23.70
C ALA A 390 -1.26 9.38 -24.26
N ALA A 391 -2.05 9.25 -25.34
CA ALA A 391 -2.86 10.34 -25.88
C ALA A 391 -3.91 10.83 -24.88
N ALA A 392 -4.64 9.92 -24.24
CA ALA A 392 -5.61 10.27 -23.21
C ALA A 392 -4.96 11.00 -22.02
N ILE A 393 -3.75 10.61 -21.61
CA ILE A 393 -3.00 11.28 -20.54
C ILE A 393 -2.54 12.67 -20.97
N ARG A 394 -1.93 12.81 -22.16
CA ARG A 394 -1.47 14.11 -22.69
C ARG A 394 -2.61 15.12 -22.75
N ASP A 395 -3.73 14.72 -23.31
CA ASP A 395 -4.90 15.59 -23.44
C ASP A 395 -5.58 15.89 -22.09
N TRP A 396 -5.35 15.08 -21.05
CA TRP A 396 -5.77 15.43 -19.69
C TRP A 396 -4.84 16.49 -19.07
N MET A 397 -3.55 16.51 -19.43
CA MET A 397 -2.60 17.49 -18.90
C MET A 397 -2.75 18.88 -19.51
N ASP A 398 -3.22 18.96 -20.76
CA ASP A 398 -3.60 20.20 -21.45
C ASP A 398 -4.93 20.79 -20.93
#